data_AF-A0A3D5E4G3-F1
#
_entry.id   AF-A0A3D5E4G3-F1
#
_cell.length_a   1.000
_cell.length_b   1.000
_cell.length_c   1.000
_cell.angle_alpha   90.00
_cell.angle_beta   90.00
_cell.angle_gamma   90.00
#
_symmetry.space_group_name_H-M   'P 1'
#
loop_
_entity.id
_entity.type
_entity.pdbx_description
1 polymer ?
#
loop_
_entity_poly.entity_id
_entity_poly.type
_entity_poly.pdbx_seq_one_letter_code
_entity_poly.pdbx_strand_id
1 'polypeptide(L)'
;MDFPKYSSVEDILEDVVALRPKGGSAYGYCSAMAYKLIAEDNSLTTIDTLFDKLDSVTEVLLFEKPTMATIHNAKILIVDDVRKLISESDIDNIKISMIKRANLF
;
A
#
# COMPACT_ATOMS: atom_id res chain seq x y z
N MET A 1 2.10 -13.68 -14.90
CA MET A 1 3.14 -12.63 -14.84
C MET A 1 3.77 -12.80 -13.48
N ASP A 2 5.06 -13.10 -13.41
CA ASP A 2 5.75 -13.24 -12.12
C ASP A 2 6.09 -11.84 -11.62
N PHE A 3 5.48 -11.45 -10.49
CA PHE A 3 5.82 -10.21 -9.82
C PHE A 3 7.01 -10.42 -8.88
N PRO A 4 7.87 -9.40 -8.70
CA PRO A 4 8.98 -9.48 -7.75
C PRO A 4 8.45 -9.63 -6.32
N LYS A 5 9.17 -10.41 -5.50
CA LYS A 5 8.91 -10.47 -4.06
C LYS A 5 9.67 -9.35 -3.38
N TYR A 6 8.95 -8.45 -2.73
CA TYR A 6 9.54 -7.36 -1.96
C TYR A 6 9.65 -7.74 -0.48
N SER A 7 10.75 -7.33 0.15
CA SER A 7 11.03 -7.50 1.57
C SER A 7 10.82 -6.22 2.39
N SER A 8 10.85 -5.06 1.75
CA SER A 8 10.68 -3.75 2.39
C SER A 8 9.90 -2.78 1.52
N VAL A 9 9.34 -1.74 2.15
CA VAL A 9 8.67 -0.65 1.44
C VAL A 9 9.68 0.13 0.61
N GLU A 10 10.90 0.26 1.13
CA GLU A 10 12.01 0.97 0.50
C GLU A 10 12.41 0.32 -0.83
N ASP A 11 12.48 -1.02 -0.89
CA ASP A 11 12.74 -1.76 -2.15
C ASP A 11 11.66 -1.44 -3.21
N ILE A 12 10.40 -1.34 -2.80
CA ILE A 12 9.29 -1.03 -3.71
C ILE A 12 9.40 0.40 -4.23
N LEU A 13 9.67 1.35 -3.34
CA LEU A 13 9.80 2.76 -3.72
C LEU A 13 11.00 2.95 -4.64
N GLU A 14 12.13 2.27 -4.39
CA GLU A 14 13.28 2.28 -5.29
C GLU A 14 12.88 1.78 -6.69
N ASP A 15 12.18 0.66 -6.78
CA ASP A 15 11.72 0.09 -8.06
C ASP A 15 10.78 1.04 -8.81
N VAL A 16 9.85 1.67 -8.10
CA VAL A 16 8.90 2.64 -8.67
C VAL A 16 9.62 3.88 -9.19
N VAL A 17 10.53 4.47 -8.40
CA VAL A 17 11.35 5.63 -8.82
C VAL A 17 12.26 5.28 -9.99
N ALA A 18 12.85 4.07 -9.99
CA ALA A 18 13.65 3.57 -11.11
C ALA A 18 12.82 3.13 -12.32
N LEU A 19 11.49 3.28 -12.27
CA LEU A 19 10.54 2.90 -13.34
C LEU A 19 10.67 1.42 -13.77
N ARG A 20 11.07 0.53 -12.85
CA ARG A 20 11.21 -0.91 -13.11
C ARG A 20 9.87 -1.59 -13.37
N PRO A 21 8.77 -1.31 -12.62
CA PRO A 21 7.45 -1.85 -12.92
C PRO A 21 6.96 -1.46 -14.32
N LYS A 22 6.45 -2.45 -15.07
CA LYS A 22 5.97 -2.27 -16.45
C LYS A 22 4.46 -2.47 -16.53
N GLY A 23 3.76 -1.41 -16.93
CA GLY A 23 2.30 -1.41 -17.10
C GLY A 23 1.52 -1.22 -15.80
N GLY A 24 0.22 -0.94 -15.94
CA GLY A 24 -0.64 -0.57 -14.81
C GLY A 24 -0.71 -1.65 -13.72
N SER A 25 -0.87 -2.91 -14.08
CA SER A 25 -0.95 -4.01 -13.11
C SER A 25 0.28 -4.10 -12.20
N ALA A 26 1.48 -3.85 -12.74
CA ALA A 26 2.70 -3.87 -11.95
C ALA A 26 2.77 -2.73 -10.93
N TYR A 27 2.32 -1.52 -11.27
CA TYR A 27 2.23 -0.41 -10.31
C TYR A 27 1.12 -0.62 -9.27
N GLY A 28 0.00 -1.25 -9.67
CA GLY A 28 -1.05 -1.67 -8.73
C GLY A 28 -0.52 -2.68 -7.72
N TYR A 29 0.20 -3.70 -8.20
CA TYR A 29 0.87 -4.69 -7.36
C TYR A 29 1.87 -4.04 -6.39
N CYS A 30 2.74 -3.15 -6.87
CA CYS A 30 3.71 -2.44 -6.02
C CYS A 30 3.00 -1.65 -4.91
N SER A 31 1.91 -0.94 -5.24
CA SER A 31 1.11 -0.20 -4.27
C SER A 31 0.51 -1.13 -3.19
N ALA A 32 -0.12 -2.23 -3.63
CA ALA A 32 -0.72 -3.20 -2.72
C ALA A 32 0.31 -3.85 -1.79
N MET A 33 1.49 -4.22 -2.33
CA MET A 33 2.56 -4.81 -1.53
C MET A 33 3.15 -3.81 -0.54
N ALA A 34 3.29 -2.54 -0.91
CA ALA A 34 3.75 -1.51 0.02
C ALA A 34 2.77 -1.36 1.20
N TYR A 35 1.47 -1.27 0.92
CA TYR A 35 0.45 -1.19 1.98
C TYR A 35 0.41 -2.44 2.85
N LYS A 36 0.63 -3.63 2.27
CA LYS A 36 0.73 -4.88 3.01
C LYS A 36 1.92 -4.88 3.96
N LEU A 37 3.11 -4.51 3.49
CA LEU A 37 4.32 -4.47 4.32
C LEU A 37 4.19 -3.47 5.47
N ILE A 38 3.54 -2.33 5.23
CA ILE A 38 3.21 -1.36 6.30
C ILE A 38 2.24 -1.97 7.31
N ALA A 39 1.21 -2.68 6.85
CA ALA A 39 0.26 -3.35 7.75
C ALA A 39 0.90 -4.51 8.55
N GLU A 40 1.92 -5.16 8.00
CA GLU A 40 2.71 -6.22 8.67
C GLU A 40 3.75 -5.65 9.66
N ASP A 41 4.01 -4.35 9.64
CA ASP A 41 4.93 -3.70 10.57
C ASP A 41 4.29 -3.58 11.97
N ASN A 42 4.75 -4.45 12.87
CA ASN A 42 4.30 -4.49 14.27
C ASN A 42 4.78 -3.29 15.10
N SER A 43 5.72 -2.48 14.60
CA SER A 43 6.17 -1.26 15.30
C SER A 43 5.16 -0.11 15.18
N LEU A 44 4.26 -0.14 14.19
CA LEU A 44 3.19 0.82 14.03
C LEU A 44 2.03 0.47 14.97
N THR A 45 2.03 1.05 16.16
CA THR A 45 1.09 0.69 17.25
C THR A 45 -0.14 1.59 17.33
N THR A 46 -0.17 2.70 16.57
CA THR A 46 -1.33 3.61 16.55
C THR A 46 -1.88 3.79 15.15
N ILE A 47 -3.19 4.03 15.08
CA ILE A 47 -3.91 4.27 13.82
C ILE A 47 -3.33 5.48 13.10
N ASP A 48 -3.04 6.56 13.82
CA ASP A 48 -2.44 7.77 13.25
C ASP A 48 -1.09 7.46 12.60
N THR A 49 -0.15 6.82 13.31
CA THR A 49 1.17 6.46 12.76
C THR A 49 1.08 5.51 11.56
N LEU A 50 0.07 4.62 11.54
CA LEU A 50 -0.18 3.73 10.41
C LEU A 50 -0.59 4.53 9.18
N PHE A 51 -1.54 5.45 9.33
CA PHE A 51 -2.05 6.25 8.22
C PHE A 51 -1.07 7.32 7.74
N ASP A 52 -0.28 7.92 8.63
CA ASP A 52 0.80 8.84 8.23
C ASP A 52 1.82 8.13 7.32
N LYS A 53 2.20 6.89 7.67
CA LYS A 53 3.11 6.10 6.84
C LYS A 53 2.48 5.70 5.50
N LEU A 54 1.19 5.34 5.49
CA LEU A 54 0.45 5.03 4.27
C LEU A 54 0.38 6.24 3.34
N ASP A 55 -0.01 7.40 3.87
CA ASP A 55 -0.15 8.63 3.10
C ASP A 55 1.20 9.06 2.52
N SER A 56 2.29 9.02 3.31
CA SER A 56 3.65 9.30 2.84
C SER A 56 4.07 8.39 1.68
N VAL A 57 3.80 7.09 1.77
CA VAL A 57 4.15 6.14 0.71
C VAL A 57 3.27 6.34 -0.53
N THR A 58 1.98 6.57 -0.35
CA THR A 58 1.05 6.88 -1.44
C THR A 58 1.44 8.16 -2.18
N GLU A 59 1.89 9.19 -1.47
CA GLU A 59 2.39 10.43 -2.06
C GLU A 59 3.57 10.17 -3.00
N VAL A 60 4.55 9.37 -2.59
CA VAL A 60 5.69 9.00 -3.46
C VAL A 60 5.22 8.25 -4.70
N LEU A 61 4.35 7.24 -4.51
CA LEU A 61 3.82 6.44 -5.63
C LEU A 61 3.06 7.31 -6.65
N LEU A 62 2.23 8.23 -6.18
CA LEU A 62 1.45 9.13 -7.03
C LEU A 62 2.29 10.28 -7.60
N PHE A 63 3.34 10.72 -6.92
CA PHE A 63 4.28 11.69 -7.47
C PHE A 63 4.97 11.11 -8.72
N GLU A 64 5.45 9.87 -8.64
CA GLU A 64 6.12 9.20 -9.76
C GLU A 64 5.15 8.80 -10.90
N LYS A 65 3.91 8.44 -10.55
CA LYS A 65 2.89 7.94 -11.50
C LYS A 65 1.50 8.52 -11.22
N PRO A 66 1.29 9.83 -11.45
CA PRO A 66 0.08 10.54 -10.99
C PRO A 66 -1.20 10.07 -11.66
N THR A 67 -1.14 9.66 -12.92
CA THR A 67 -2.30 9.24 -13.71
C THR A 67 -2.56 7.73 -13.67
N MET A 68 -1.76 6.98 -12.91
CA MET A 68 -1.83 5.52 -12.91
C MET A 68 -3.04 5.03 -12.12
N ALA A 69 -4.14 4.75 -12.83
CA ALA A 69 -5.41 4.34 -12.22
C ALA A 69 -5.28 3.15 -11.26
N THR A 70 -4.35 2.23 -11.50
CA THR A 70 -4.13 1.07 -10.62
C THR A 70 -3.55 1.43 -9.26
N ILE A 71 -2.77 2.51 -9.14
CA ILE A 71 -2.29 3.04 -7.84
C ILE A 71 -3.48 3.63 -7.06
N HIS A 72 -4.31 4.43 -7.74
CA HIS A 72 -5.54 5.00 -7.17
C HIS A 72 -6.50 3.91 -6.71
N ASN A 73 -6.71 2.88 -7.53
CA ASN A 73 -7.57 1.75 -7.19
C ASN A 73 -7.08 0.99 -5.97
N ALA A 74 -5.76 0.73 -5.88
CA ALA A 74 -5.16 0.09 -4.71
C ALA A 74 -5.36 0.95 -3.45
N LYS A 75 -5.12 2.26 -3.52
CA LYS A 75 -5.38 3.20 -2.42
C LYS A 75 -6.83 3.15 -1.96
N ILE A 76 -7.79 3.26 -2.89
CA ILE A 76 -9.22 3.25 -2.57
C ILE A 76 -9.60 1.93 -1.88
N LEU A 77 -9.22 0.80 -2.49
CA LEU A 77 -9.63 -0.53 -2.05
C LEU A 77 -8.97 -0.96 -0.73
N ILE A 78 -7.73 -0.53 -0.47
CA ILE A 78 -6.94 -1.03 0.67
C ILE A 78 -6.88 -0.01 1.79
N VAL A 79 -6.71 1.28 1.49
CA VAL A 79 -6.45 2.35 2.48
C VAL A 79 -7.72 3.13 2.79
N ASP A 80 -8.37 3.71 1.77
CA ASP A 80 -9.53 4.59 2.00
C ASP A 80 -10.73 3.81 2.54
N ASP A 81 -10.91 2.55 2.11
CA ASP A 81 -11.97 1.68 2.59
C ASP A 81 -11.79 1.26 4.06
N VAL A 82 -10.58 0.93 4.50
CA VAL A 82 -10.35 0.58 5.92
C VAL A 82 -10.37 1.81 6.81
N ARG A 83 -10.01 2.99 6.28
CA ARG A 83 -10.11 4.27 7.00
C ARG A 83 -11.55 4.57 7.43
N LYS A 84 -12.54 4.13 6.67
CA LYS A 84 -13.97 4.24 7.02
C LYS A 84 -14.38 3.36 8.22
N LEU A 85 -13.58 2.34 8.56
CA LEU A 85 -13.88 1.38 9.62
C LEU A 85 -13.22 1.74 10.97
N ILE A 86 -12.43 2.82 11.04
CA ILE A 86 -11.63 3.20 12.22
C ILE A 86 -12.48 3.36 13.48
N SER A 87 -13.68 3.93 13.38
CA SER A 87 -14.56 4.14 14.54
C SER A 87 -15.09 2.85 15.15
N GLU A 88 -14.96 1.72 14.45
CA GLU A 88 -15.58 0.44 14.78
C GLU A 88 -14.55 -0.69 14.94
N SER A 89 -13.25 -0.41 14.79
CA SER A 89 -12.20 -1.44 14.76
C SER A 89 -10.92 -0.98 15.43
N ASP A 90 -10.27 -1.89 16.14
CA ASP A 90 -8.89 -1.70 16.61
C ASP A 90 -7.89 -1.79 15.44
N ILE A 91 -6.65 -1.36 15.72
CA ILE A 91 -5.56 -1.33 14.74
C ILE A 91 -5.22 -2.71 14.17
N ASP A 92 -5.33 -3.78 14.95
CA ASP A 92 -4.99 -5.13 14.50
C ASP A 92 -6.00 -5.61 13.46
N ASN A 93 -7.29 -5.36 13.70
CA ASN A 93 -8.36 -5.64 12.74
C ASN A 93 -8.22 -4.82 11.45
N ILE A 94 -7.80 -3.55 11.55
CA ILE A 94 -7.48 -2.71 10.40
C ILE A 94 -6.35 -3.34 9.58
N LYS A 95 -5.22 -3.67 10.22
CA LYS A 95 -4.06 -4.29 9.58
C LYS A 95 -4.41 -5.62 8.90
N ILE A 96 -5.17 -6.49 9.58
CA ILE A 96 -5.65 -7.77 9.01
C ILE A 96 -6.51 -7.52 7.76
N SER A 97 -7.42 -6.54 7.81
CA SER A 97 -8.28 -6.19 6.67
C SER A 97 -7.46 -5.70 5.47
N MET A 98 -6.46 -4.85 5.72
CA MET A 98 -5.54 -4.36 4.69
C MET A 98 -4.76 -5.50 4.03
N ILE A 99 -4.16 -6.39 4.82
CA ILE A 99 -3.39 -7.53 4.31
C ILE A 99 -4.28 -8.43 3.44
N LYS A 100 -5.51 -8.71 3.88
CA LYS A 100 -6.48 -9.50 3.10
C LYS A 100 -6.78 -8.85 1.75
N ARG A 101 -7.02 -7.54 1.73
CA ARG A 101 -7.32 -6.78 0.49
C ARG A 101 -6.11 -6.70 -0.42
N ALA A 102 -4.92 -6.50 0.13
CA ALA A 102 -3.68 -6.45 -0.63
C ALA A 102 -3.34 -7.77 -1.31
N ASN A 103 -3.67 -8.91 -0.70
CA ASN A 103 -3.48 -10.24 -1.30
C ASN A 103 -4.42 -10.55 -2.49
N LEU A 104 -5.34 -9.63 -2.85
CA LEU A 104 -6.20 -9.76 -4.03
C LEU A 104 -5.59 -9.17 -5.31
N PHE A 105 -4.44 -8.49 -5.20
CA PHE A 105 -3.69 -7.88 -6.30
C PHE A 105 -2.60 -8.83 -6.83
#